data_AF-A0A0C2GM36-F1
#
_entry.id   AF-A0A0C2GM36-F1
#
_cell.length_a   1.000
_cell.length_b   1.000
_cell.length_c   1.000
_cell.angle_alpha   90.00
_cell.angle_beta   90.00
_cell.angle_gamma   90.00
#
_symmetry.space_group_name_H-M   'P 1'
#
loop_
_entity.id
_entity.type
_entity.pdbx_description
1 polymer ?
#
loop_
_entity_poly.entity_id
_entity_poly.type
_entity_poly.pdbx_seq_one_letter_code
_entity_poly.pdbx_strand_id
1 'polypeptide(L)'
;MMVTEENGCGMGDQCCKVKKTNGNGCCGGKTNGCSSTKCTSNGVCTQNGIADSIDSKYRQEKLRLTDLSHTAAYDPTQELIFPPEIRVKSLHLSPFAYHHNETTWFQPTSYSDLLELKRLHQHARIISGNSELAVELKFRFIDLKMVINPRQVPELHEVRLDDNGTYMGTGLSLTEVDNYLKKYISELPEEQCEVFKAVHKIMHWFAGKHVRNVASIAGNVVTASPISDLNPIWMASGAKVVLESEERGLRAAVIDEHFFLGYRKAAVEADEVVKAVIIPYSKKNEIFRVYKQAQRREDDIAIVTGAFSAVVNPDTLIVEEIRMSYGGMAPTTKLALDTMKHLKGKKWNQSLLDEGLDHIGKEFPLPPGVPGGMARYRQALTLSFFLKFFLEVSEKLNIEDIVDRHEITSIGQDIPEGLVATQVYQQVPIDQPLHDPVGRPIPHASGEKHVTGEAIYCNDIQVANCLHMAFVMSPIACGTIESVDTSDALAMDGVVLYIDDDDVLEGARIGHQNDTPIFAKDKVRGLTDVVTDGKDELSSASRSPTTANPSVPSSPSTTKLLEELPTR
;
A
#
# COMPACT_ATOMS: atom_id res chain seq x y z
N MET A 1 -14.43 -43.58 -15.69
CA MET A 1 -15.60 -42.70 -15.51
C MET A 1 -15.30 -41.39 -16.20
N MET A 2 -15.97 -41.11 -17.32
CA MET A 2 -15.99 -39.78 -17.94
C MET A 2 -17.04 -38.96 -17.20
N VAL A 3 -16.65 -37.82 -16.65
CA VAL A 3 -17.59 -36.82 -16.11
C VAL A 3 -17.30 -35.53 -16.88
N THR A 4 -18.28 -35.13 -17.68
CA THR A 4 -18.38 -33.83 -18.34
C THR A 4 -18.94 -32.83 -17.33
N GLU A 5 -18.20 -31.77 -17.03
CA GLU A 5 -18.71 -30.64 -16.25
C GLU A 5 -19.31 -29.59 -17.19
N GLU A 6 -20.64 -29.47 -17.15
CA GLU A 6 -21.38 -28.31 -17.63
C GLU A 6 -21.22 -27.16 -16.62
N ASN A 7 -20.15 -26.38 -16.76
CA ASN A 7 -20.04 -25.09 -16.05
C ASN A 7 -20.76 -24.00 -16.84
N GLY A 8 -22.09 -24.12 -16.93
CA GLY A 8 -22.98 -23.03 -17.29
C GLY A 8 -23.29 -22.19 -16.06
N CYS A 9 -22.92 -20.91 -16.08
CA CYS A 9 -23.39 -19.94 -15.09
C CYS A 9 -24.93 -19.97 -15.04
N GLY A 10 -25.51 -20.26 -13.88
CA GLY A 10 -26.98 -20.32 -13.65
C GLY A 10 -27.72 -18.98 -13.81
N MET A 11 -27.03 -17.93 -14.24
CA MET A 11 -27.63 -16.73 -14.79
C MET A 11 -27.10 -16.56 -16.22
N GLY A 12 -27.91 -16.91 -17.22
CA GLY A 12 -27.61 -16.68 -18.64
C GLY A 12 -27.44 -15.19 -18.99
N ASP A 13 -27.72 -14.81 -20.24
CA ASP A 13 -27.45 -13.49 -20.88
C ASP A 13 -28.01 -12.22 -20.19
N GLN A 14 -28.48 -12.30 -18.94
CA GLN A 14 -29.01 -11.20 -18.13
C GLN A 14 -27.98 -10.63 -17.13
N CYS A 15 -26.77 -11.19 -16.99
CA CYS A 15 -25.78 -10.72 -16.00
C CYS A 15 -25.08 -9.38 -16.39
N CYS A 16 -25.19 -8.92 -17.63
CA CYS A 16 -24.54 -7.69 -18.10
C CYS A 16 -25.54 -6.73 -18.76
N LYS A 17 -26.23 -5.91 -17.96
CA LYS A 17 -26.87 -4.67 -18.45
C LYS A 17 -26.16 -3.44 -17.90
N VAL A 18 -24.94 -3.21 -18.37
CA VAL A 18 -24.41 -1.84 -18.46
C VAL A 18 -25.08 -1.23 -19.68
N LYS A 19 -26.16 -0.47 -19.48
CA LYS A 19 -26.72 0.35 -20.56
C LYS A 19 -25.68 1.40 -20.95
N LYS A 20 -25.15 1.29 -22.17
CA LYS A 20 -24.41 2.36 -22.85
C LYS A 20 -25.20 3.67 -22.72
N THR A 21 -24.64 4.64 -22.02
CA THR A 21 -25.06 6.04 -22.13
C THR A 21 -23.96 6.77 -22.86
N ASN A 22 -24.16 6.99 -24.16
CA ASN A 22 -23.30 7.86 -24.95
C ASN A 22 -23.40 9.28 -24.37
N GLY A 23 -22.27 9.80 -23.90
CA GLY A 23 -22.12 11.21 -23.60
C GLY A 23 -21.90 12.00 -24.88
N ASN A 24 -22.84 12.88 -25.21
CA ASN A 24 -22.61 14.33 -25.35
C ASN A 24 -23.79 14.98 -26.07
N GLY A 25 -24.27 16.09 -25.51
CA GLY A 25 -25.19 16.98 -26.22
C GLY A 25 -26.31 17.52 -25.36
N CYS A 26 -26.07 18.70 -24.79
CA CYS A 26 -27.11 19.63 -24.38
C CYS A 26 -28.15 19.79 -25.50
N CYS A 27 -29.41 19.50 -25.19
CA CYS A 27 -30.62 19.97 -25.90
C CYS A 27 -30.80 19.62 -27.39
N GLY A 28 -31.78 18.74 -27.66
CA GLY A 28 -32.54 18.63 -28.91
C GLY A 28 -32.28 17.31 -29.66
N GLY A 29 -33.25 16.49 -30.07
CA GLY A 29 -34.72 16.49 -30.18
C GLY A 29 -35.04 15.31 -31.11
N LYS A 30 -36.18 14.62 -31.16
CA LYS A 30 -37.60 14.91 -30.93
C LYS A 30 -38.23 13.55 -30.53
N THR A 31 -39.21 13.49 -29.64
CA THR A 31 -40.60 13.86 -29.94
C THR A 31 -41.34 14.39 -28.72
N ASN A 32 -42.09 15.46 -28.97
CA ASN A 32 -43.20 16.03 -28.21
C ASN A 32 -42.90 16.78 -26.90
N GLY A 33 -42.76 18.10 -27.03
CA GLY A 33 -43.37 19.05 -26.09
C GLY A 33 -42.43 20.03 -25.40
N CYS A 34 -42.63 21.31 -25.73
CA CYS A 34 -42.19 22.52 -25.01
C CYS A 34 -40.75 23.04 -25.27
N SER A 35 -40.71 24.12 -26.04
CA SER A 35 -39.55 24.94 -26.39
C SER A 35 -39.32 26.07 -25.38
N SER A 36 -38.05 26.48 -25.26
CA SER A 36 -37.52 27.74 -24.71
C SER A 36 -37.37 27.88 -23.19
N THR A 37 -36.17 27.56 -22.67
CA THR A 37 -35.66 28.18 -21.43
C THR A 37 -34.12 28.17 -21.45
N LYS A 38 -33.48 29.34 -21.31
CA LYS A 38 -32.03 29.51 -21.17
C LYS A 38 -31.64 29.24 -19.71
N CYS A 39 -30.67 28.36 -19.47
CA CYS A 39 -30.03 28.18 -18.16
C CYS A 39 -28.92 29.23 -17.97
N THR A 40 -28.84 29.86 -16.80
CA THR A 40 -27.69 30.69 -16.39
C THR A 40 -26.81 29.92 -15.40
N SER A 41 -25.56 30.38 -15.23
CA SER A 41 -24.44 29.70 -14.53
C SER A 41 -24.62 29.37 -13.05
N ASN A 42 -25.80 29.60 -12.47
CA ASN A 42 -26.16 29.20 -11.10
C ASN A 42 -27.28 28.14 -11.02
N GLY A 43 -27.61 27.46 -12.13
CA GLY A 43 -28.39 26.22 -12.08
C GLY A 43 -29.85 26.35 -11.63
N VAL A 44 -30.53 27.46 -11.93
CA VAL A 44 -31.97 27.60 -11.66
C VAL A 44 -32.76 27.60 -12.99
N CYS A 45 -33.69 26.67 -13.13
CA CYS A 45 -34.67 26.64 -14.21
C CYS A 45 -35.95 27.37 -13.77
N THR A 46 -36.39 28.37 -14.53
CA THR A 46 -37.70 29.01 -14.33
C THR A 46 -38.61 28.70 -15.51
N GLN A 47 -39.76 28.07 -15.24
CA GLN A 47 -40.86 28.00 -16.21
C GLN A 47 -41.95 29.00 -15.79
N ASN A 48 -42.28 29.88 -16.73
CA ASN A 48 -43.48 30.72 -16.86
C ASN A 48 -44.18 31.11 -15.55
N GLY A 49 -43.94 32.35 -15.15
CA GLY A 49 -44.58 32.99 -14.01
C GLY A 49 -46.10 32.79 -14.00
N ILE A 50 -46.56 32.09 -12.97
CA ILE A 50 -47.69 32.39 -12.09
C ILE A 50 -47.52 31.48 -10.85
N ALA A 51 -47.73 32.07 -9.68
CA ALA A 51 -47.60 31.51 -8.32
C ALA A 51 -46.19 31.56 -7.67
N ASP A 52 -45.56 32.73 -7.73
CA ASP A 52 -44.84 33.26 -6.57
C ASP A 52 -45.84 33.50 -5.43
N SER A 53 -45.68 32.83 -4.29
CA SER A 53 -45.85 33.42 -2.94
C SER A 53 -45.86 32.41 -1.79
N ILE A 54 -45.88 31.09 -2.01
CA ILE A 54 -45.94 30.12 -0.89
C ILE A 54 -44.77 29.12 -0.87
N ASP A 55 -44.23 28.70 -2.03
CA ASP A 55 -43.22 27.61 -2.08
C ASP A 55 -41.76 28.10 -2.09
N SER A 56 -41.52 29.39 -2.37
CA SER A 56 -40.16 29.97 -2.43
C SER A 56 -39.56 30.34 -1.07
N LYS A 57 -40.39 30.49 -0.02
CA LYS A 57 -39.92 30.70 1.36
C LYS A 57 -39.39 29.43 2.02
N TYR A 58 -39.94 28.26 1.69
CA TYR A 58 -39.54 26.98 2.32
C TYR A 58 -38.26 26.38 1.73
N ARG A 59 -37.85 26.78 0.51
CA ARG A 59 -36.60 26.32 -0.11
C ARG A 59 -35.35 27.08 0.32
N GLN A 60 -35.46 28.10 1.18
CA GLN A 60 -34.35 29.03 1.43
C GLN A 60 -33.39 28.67 2.57
N GLU A 61 -33.67 27.66 3.39
CA GLU A 61 -32.66 27.13 4.32
C GLU A 61 -32.32 25.70 3.94
N LYS A 62 -31.15 25.49 3.36
CA LYS A 62 -30.53 24.16 3.36
C LYS A 62 -30.23 23.81 4.81
N LEU A 63 -31.20 23.22 5.50
CA LEU A 63 -31.07 22.80 6.89
C LEU A 63 -30.02 21.70 6.98
N ARG A 64 -28.86 22.03 7.54
CA ARG A 64 -27.75 21.10 7.74
C ARG A 64 -28.09 20.16 8.90
N LEU A 65 -27.64 18.91 8.83
CA LEU A 65 -27.71 17.97 9.97
C LEU A 65 -26.92 18.49 11.18
N THR A 66 -25.94 19.36 10.95
CA THR A 66 -25.10 19.96 11.98
C THR A 66 -24.93 21.44 11.69
N ASP A 67 -25.16 22.27 12.70
CA ASP A 67 -24.83 23.68 12.65
C ASP A 67 -23.39 23.91 13.12
N LEU A 68 -22.55 24.42 12.22
CA LEU A 68 -21.16 24.79 12.51
C LEU A 68 -20.99 26.31 12.61
N SER A 69 -22.07 27.09 12.62
CA SER A 69 -22.01 28.55 12.73
C SER A 69 -21.33 29.03 14.03
N HIS A 70 -21.35 28.19 15.06
CA HIS A 70 -20.76 28.45 16.37
C HIS A 70 -19.33 27.89 16.53
N THR A 71 -18.76 27.23 15.52
CA THR A 71 -17.37 26.75 15.61
C THR A 71 -16.40 27.90 15.37
N ALA A 72 -15.37 28.01 16.21
CA ALA A 72 -14.30 28.97 15.99
C ALA A 72 -13.60 28.72 14.65
N ALA A 73 -13.22 29.79 13.96
CA ALA A 73 -12.38 29.66 12.77
C ALA A 73 -11.02 29.10 13.17
N TYR A 74 -10.44 28.27 12.30
CA TYR A 74 -9.09 27.76 12.49
C TYR A 74 -8.08 28.92 12.54
N ASP A 75 -7.35 29.01 13.65
CA ASP A 75 -6.26 29.97 13.84
C ASP A 75 -4.92 29.23 13.95
N PRO A 76 -4.10 29.22 12.87
CA PRO A 76 -2.81 28.52 12.88
C PRO A 76 -1.80 29.10 13.87
N THR A 77 -2.06 30.29 14.45
CA THR A 77 -1.17 30.90 15.46
C THR A 77 -1.37 30.30 16.86
N GLN A 78 -2.45 29.56 17.07
CA GLN A 78 -2.79 28.90 18.34
C GLN A 78 -2.35 27.43 18.40
N GLU A 79 -1.67 26.94 17.36
CA GLU A 79 -1.10 25.59 17.33
C GLU A 79 -0.02 25.42 18.42
N LEU A 80 0.20 24.16 18.82
CA LEU A 80 1.24 23.84 19.78
C LEU A 80 2.61 24.33 19.27
N ILE A 81 3.27 25.17 20.07
CA ILE A 81 4.60 25.68 19.72
C ILE A 81 5.60 24.52 19.61
N PHE A 82 6.55 24.64 18.69
CA PHE A 82 7.67 23.70 18.65
C PHE A 82 8.49 23.81 19.95
N PRO A 83 8.75 22.71 20.68
CA PRO A 83 9.44 22.74 21.97
C PRO A 83 10.80 23.46 21.90
N PRO A 84 11.00 24.59 22.60
CA PRO A 84 12.25 25.37 22.51
C PRO A 84 13.49 24.59 22.96
N GLU A 85 13.34 23.68 23.91
CA GLU A 85 14.43 22.85 24.43
C GLU A 85 15.10 22.00 23.34
N ILE A 86 14.30 21.46 22.41
CA ILE A 86 14.81 20.65 21.28
C ILE A 86 15.63 21.51 20.31
N ARG A 87 15.26 22.79 20.13
CA ARG A 87 16.00 23.72 19.26
C ARG A 87 17.35 24.13 19.85
N VAL A 88 17.41 24.33 21.16
CA VAL A 88 18.61 24.86 21.83
C VAL A 88 19.64 23.77 22.08
N LYS A 89 19.21 22.58 22.51
CA LYS A 89 20.15 21.53 22.91
C LYS A 89 20.75 20.76 21.74
N SER A 90 20.16 20.84 20.54
CA SER A 90 20.62 20.14 19.33
C SER A 90 20.92 18.64 19.57
N LEU A 91 20.18 17.99 20.49
CA LEU A 91 20.36 16.58 20.82
C LEU A 91 20.15 15.66 19.61
N HIS A 92 19.37 16.12 18.63
CA HIS A 92 19.17 15.46 17.35
C HIS A 92 20.41 15.48 16.42
N LEU A 93 21.54 16.00 16.88
CA LEU A 93 22.82 15.97 16.16
C LEU A 93 23.91 15.20 16.94
N SER A 94 23.55 14.63 18.10
CA SER A 94 24.47 13.84 18.91
C SER A 94 24.30 12.36 18.59
N PRO A 95 25.39 11.64 18.25
CA PRO A 95 25.29 10.20 18.05
C PRO A 95 25.03 9.51 19.38
N PHE A 96 24.29 8.39 19.34
CA PHE A 96 24.08 7.56 20.53
C PHE A 96 24.03 6.08 20.19
N ALA A 97 24.32 5.26 21.20
CA ALA A 97 24.01 3.85 21.22
C ALA A 97 23.08 3.57 22.39
N TYR A 98 21.99 2.84 22.14
CA TYR A 98 21.05 2.41 23.17
C TYR A 98 21.05 0.90 23.24
N HIS A 99 21.27 0.35 24.42
CA HIS A 99 21.30 -1.09 24.67
C HIS A 99 20.13 -1.46 25.58
N HIS A 100 19.32 -2.42 25.14
CA HIS A 100 18.19 -2.94 25.90
C HIS A 100 17.98 -4.41 25.57
N ASN A 101 17.97 -5.25 26.60
CA ASN A 101 17.95 -6.72 26.48
C ASN A 101 19.06 -7.19 25.52
N GLU A 102 18.72 -7.92 24.46
CA GLU A 102 19.67 -8.42 23.46
C GLU A 102 19.83 -7.49 22.25
N THR A 103 19.14 -6.34 22.22
CA THR A 103 19.14 -5.40 21.10
C THR A 103 20.02 -4.18 21.39
N THR A 104 20.87 -3.84 20.42
CA THR A 104 21.65 -2.59 20.41
C THR A 104 21.24 -1.73 19.22
N TRP A 105 20.88 -0.48 19.50
CA TRP A 105 20.49 0.53 18.52
C TRP A 105 21.56 1.60 18.39
N PHE A 106 22.09 1.80 17.19
CA PHE A 106 23.04 2.86 16.86
C PHE A 106 22.36 3.97 16.06
N GLN A 107 22.66 5.21 16.42
CA GLN A 107 22.24 6.42 15.69
C GLN A 107 23.47 7.25 15.30
N PRO A 108 24.16 6.92 14.20
CA PRO A 108 25.27 7.74 13.70
C PRO A 108 24.79 9.08 13.16
N THR A 109 25.65 10.10 13.24
CA THR A 109 25.40 11.46 12.74
C THR A 109 26.38 11.88 11.65
N SER A 110 27.39 11.05 11.35
CA SER A 110 28.31 11.22 10.23
C SER A 110 28.27 10.01 9.30
N TYR A 111 28.57 10.22 8.02
CA TYR A 111 28.59 9.13 7.05
C TYR A 111 29.77 8.17 7.27
N SER A 112 30.91 8.67 7.78
CA SER A 112 32.05 7.81 8.15
C SER A 112 31.68 6.83 9.25
N ASP A 113 31.01 7.27 10.31
CA ASP A 113 30.62 6.38 11.41
C ASP A 113 29.60 5.34 10.94
N LEU A 114 28.71 5.71 10.01
CA LEU A 114 27.76 4.79 9.40
C LEU A 114 28.47 3.68 8.61
N LEU A 115 29.47 4.04 7.79
CA LEU A 115 30.26 3.07 7.04
C LEU A 115 31.08 2.17 7.97
N GLU A 116 31.71 2.73 9.00
CA GLU A 116 32.45 1.97 10.01
C GLU A 116 31.53 0.98 10.74
N LEU A 117 30.35 1.42 11.19
CA LEU A 117 29.35 0.55 11.82
C LEU A 117 28.93 -0.60 10.89
N LYS A 118 28.76 -0.34 9.60
CA LYS A 118 28.42 -1.39 8.62
C LYS A 118 29.57 -2.35 8.35
N ARG A 119 30.82 -1.88 8.36
CA ARG A 119 32.01 -2.73 8.26
C ARG A 119 32.15 -3.64 9.49
N LEU A 120 32.02 -3.07 10.69
CA LEU A 120 32.14 -3.79 11.97
C LEU A 120 30.96 -4.73 12.22
N HIS A 121 29.76 -4.36 11.77
CA HIS A 121 28.51 -5.08 12.00
C HIS A 121 27.76 -5.33 10.69
N GLN A 122 28.32 -6.21 9.85
CA GLN A 122 27.78 -6.53 8.52
C GLN A 122 26.33 -7.05 8.56
N HIS A 123 25.94 -7.73 9.63
CA HIS A 123 24.56 -8.22 9.82
C HIS A 123 23.62 -7.23 10.49
N ALA A 124 24.10 -6.04 10.91
CA ALA A 124 23.24 -5.01 11.47
C ALA A 124 22.22 -4.54 10.41
N ARG A 125 20.95 -4.50 10.82
CA ARG A 125 19.85 -4.06 9.96
C ARG A 125 19.74 -2.54 10.01
N ILE A 126 19.64 -1.92 8.83
CA ILE A 126 19.37 -0.49 8.72
C ILE A 126 17.87 -0.24 8.92
N ILE A 127 17.51 0.58 9.90
CA ILE A 127 16.13 1.03 10.13
C ILE A 127 16.04 2.54 9.83
N SER A 128 15.31 2.88 8.76
CA SER A 128 14.90 4.28 8.50
C SER A 128 13.45 4.51 8.95
N GLY A 129 12.47 4.22 8.09
CA GLY A 129 11.05 4.39 8.39
C GLY A 129 10.38 3.28 9.20
N ASN A 130 11.08 2.15 9.40
CA ASN A 130 10.59 0.94 10.06
C ASN A 130 9.30 0.30 9.49
N SER A 131 8.76 0.78 8.36
CA SER A 131 7.50 0.30 7.77
C SER A 131 7.55 -1.12 7.20
N GLU A 132 8.75 -1.70 7.06
CA GLU A 132 8.95 -3.10 6.65
C GLU A 132 9.50 -3.94 7.82
N LEU A 133 10.56 -3.46 8.47
CA LEU A 133 11.22 -4.17 9.57
C LEU A 133 10.29 -4.42 10.76
N ALA A 134 9.36 -3.49 11.06
CA ALA A 134 8.33 -3.72 12.07
C ALA A 134 7.36 -4.85 11.70
N VAL A 135 7.06 -5.03 10.41
CA VAL A 135 6.21 -6.13 9.91
C VAL A 135 6.97 -7.46 10.03
N GLU A 136 8.25 -7.49 9.68
CA GLU A 136 9.09 -8.67 9.87
C GLU A 136 9.21 -9.06 11.35
N LEU A 137 9.43 -8.08 12.24
CA LEU A 137 9.44 -8.32 13.69
C LEU A 137 8.10 -8.87 14.18
N LYS A 138 6.99 -8.21 13.82
CA LYS A 138 5.67 -8.51 14.38
C LYS A 138 5.08 -9.82 13.87
N PHE A 139 5.33 -10.17 12.61
CA PHE A 139 4.65 -11.28 11.93
C PHE A 139 5.58 -12.39 11.42
N ARG A 140 6.90 -12.15 11.36
CA ARG A 140 7.90 -13.16 10.96
C ARG A 140 8.87 -13.53 12.08
N PHE A 141 8.73 -12.91 13.25
CA PHE A 141 9.49 -13.23 14.46
C PHE A 141 11.01 -13.24 14.22
N ILE A 142 11.50 -12.26 13.44
CA ILE A 142 12.93 -12.11 13.21
C ILE A 142 13.62 -11.61 14.49
N ASP A 143 14.85 -12.05 14.72
CA ASP A 143 15.69 -11.52 15.77
C ASP A 143 16.49 -10.30 15.26
N LEU A 144 16.47 -9.22 16.03
CA LEU A 144 17.17 -7.97 15.76
C LEU A 144 18.12 -7.63 16.90
N LYS A 145 19.31 -8.24 16.87
CA LYS A 145 20.38 -7.95 17.84
C LYS A 145 21.02 -6.58 17.65
N MET A 146 21.16 -6.13 16.41
CA MET A 146 21.81 -4.86 16.09
C MET A 146 21.07 -4.09 15.00
N VAL A 147 20.80 -2.83 15.30
CA VAL A 147 20.08 -1.90 14.44
C VAL A 147 20.90 -0.64 14.25
N ILE A 148 20.94 -0.11 13.03
CA ILE A 148 21.52 1.19 12.72
C ILE A 148 20.44 2.07 12.11
N ASN A 149 20.20 3.24 12.69
CA ASN A 149 19.30 4.24 12.13
C ASN A 149 20.11 5.45 11.63
N PRO A 150 20.20 5.64 10.30
CA PRO A 150 21.07 6.64 9.72
C PRO A 150 20.37 7.98 9.43
N ARG A 151 19.16 8.23 9.96
CA ARG A 151 18.36 9.43 9.63
C ARG A 151 18.99 10.76 10.03
N GLN A 152 20.02 10.76 10.88
CA GLN A 152 20.73 11.99 11.25
C GLN A 152 21.99 12.23 10.40
N VAL A 153 22.29 11.35 9.44
CA VAL A 153 23.44 11.50 8.55
C VAL A 153 23.09 12.45 7.39
N PRO A 154 23.69 13.66 7.32
CA PRO A 154 23.31 14.68 6.35
C PRO A 154 23.50 14.27 4.88
N GLU A 155 24.56 13.51 4.59
CA GLU A 155 24.91 13.06 3.24
C GLU A 155 23.83 12.17 2.61
N LEU A 156 23.03 11.49 3.44
CA LEU A 156 21.89 10.70 2.96
C LEU A 156 20.67 11.57 2.58
N HIS A 157 20.68 12.87 2.86
CA HIS A 157 19.59 13.80 2.53
C HIS A 157 19.95 14.72 1.35
N GLU A 158 21.10 14.50 0.71
CA GLU A 158 21.51 15.28 -0.45
C GLU A 158 20.56 15.07 -1.63
N VAL A 159 20.15 16.18 -2.26
CA VAL A 159 19.35 16.20 -3.48
C VAL A 159 19.99 17.13 -4.47
N ARG A 160 20.25 16.65 -5.69
CA ARG A 160 20.75 17.47 -6.79
C ARG A 160 20.33 16.94 -8.15
N LEU A 161 20.41 17.84 -9.13
CA LEU A 161 20.30 17.49 -10.55
C LEU A 161 21.71 17.30 -11.10
N ASP A 162 21.89 16.21 -11.82
CA ASP A 162 23.13 15.82 -12.49
C ASP A 162 22.87 15.70 -13.99
N ASP A 163 23.93 15.47 -14.77
CA ASP A 163 23.84 15.28 -16.22
C ASP A 163 22.95 14.08 -16.62
N ASN A 164 22.83 13.08 -15.75
CA ASN A 164 22.13 11.82 -16.04
C ASN A 164 20.73 11.71 -15.42
N GLY A 165 20.29 12.72 -14.66
CA GLY A 165 19.02 12.67 -13.93
C GLY A 165 19.12 13.36 -12.57
N THR A 166 18.28 12.93 -11.62
CA THR A 166 18.31 13.46 -10.25
C THR A 166 18.91 12.46 -9.27
N TYR A 167 19.86 12.94 -8.48
CA TYR A 167 20.43 12.25 -7.34
C TYR A 167 19.52 12.46 -6.14
N MET A 168 18.93 11.38 -5.63
CA MET A 168 18.05 11.40 -4.46
C MET A 168 18.68 10.60 -3.33
N GLY A 169 19.13 11.29 -2.29
CA GLY A 169 19.65 10.67 -1.07
C GLY A 169 18.62 9.76 -0.40
N THR A 170 19.10 8.69 0.24
CA THR A 170 18.25 7.62 0.80
C THR A 170 17.67 7.89 2.18
N GLY A 171 18.07 8.99 2.81
CA GLY A 171 17.48 9.53 4.03
C GLY A 171 16.10 10.16 3.79
N LEU A 172 15.81 10.55 2.55
CA LEU A 172 14.52 11.10 2.15
C LEU A 172 13.39 10.06 2.32
N SER A 173 12.27 10.55 2.83
CA SER A 173 10.99 9.85 2.79
C SER A 173 10.41 9.83 1.37
N LEU A 174 9.50 8.90 1.07
CA LEU A 174 8.81 8.85 -0.21
C LEU A 174 7.99 10.13 -0.48
N THR A 175 7.45 10.77 0.56
CA THR A 175 6.78 12.07 0.43
C THR A 175 7.74 13.18 0.00
N GLU A 176 8.95 13.24 0.58
CA GLU A 176 9.96 14.23 0.18
C GLU A 176 10.43 13.99 -1.26
N VAL A 177 10.69 12.74 -1.64
CA VAL A 177 11.00 12.36 -3.03
C VAL A 177 9.91 12.84 -3.99
N ASP A 178 8.63 12.55 -3.69
CA ASP A 178 7.50 12.99 -4.51
C ASP A 178 7.42 14.52 -4.64
N ASN A 179 7.70 15.26 -3.56
CA ASN A 179 7.71 16.72 -3.58
C ASN A 179 8.83 17.29 -4.46
N TYR A 180 10.05 16.73 -4.38
CA TYR A 180 11.14 17.14 -5.27
C TYR A 180 10.85 16.80 -6.72
N LEU A 181 10.29 15.62 -7.01
CA LEU A 181 9.92 15.23 -8.37
C LEU A 181 8.83 16.14 -8.94
N LYS A 182 7.80 16.50 -8.16
CA LYS A 182 6.79 17.50 -8.56
C LYS A 182 7.42 18.84 -8.93
N LYS A 183 8.34 19.32 -8.10
CA LYS A 183 9.09 20.55 -8.36
C LYS A 183 9.84 20.44 -9.70
N TYR A 184 10.61 19.37 -9.89
CA TYR A 184 11.38 19.17 -11.13
C TYR A 184 10.50 19.01 -12.37
N ILE A 185 9.35 18.34 -12.26
CA ILE A 185 8.36 18.25 -13.35
C ILE A 185 7.87 19.64 -13.79
N SER A 186 7.78 20.61 -12.87
CA SER A 186 7.36 21.98 -13.18
C SER A 186 8.48 22.89 -13.71
N GLU A 187 9.75 22.55 -13.46
CA GLU A 187 10.91 23.39 -13.78
C GLU A 187 11.68 22.91 -15.03
N LEU A 188 11.65 21.60 -15.33
CA LEU A 188 12.40 20.98 -16.41
C LEU A 188 11.57 20.78 -17.68
N PRO A 189 12.21 20.63 -18.86
CA PRO A 189 11.50 20.30 -20.10
C PRO A 189 10.66 19.04 -19.96
N GLU A 190 9.43 19.09 -20.48
CA GLU A 190 8.45 17.99 -20.38
C GLU A 190 9.02 16.63 -20.87
N GLU A 191 9.81 16.64 -21.94
CA GLU A 191 10.41 15.44 -22.53
C GLU A 191 11.41 14.74 -21.62
N GLN A 192 12.00 15.44 -20.63
CA GLN A 192 12.98 14.86 -19.69
C GLN A 192 12.32 14.23 -18.46
N CYS A 193 11.02 14.42 -18.29
CA CYS A 193 10.31 14.17 -17.03
C CYS A 193 9.38 12.95 -17.06
N GLU A 194 9.41 12.09 -18.08
CA GLU A 194 8.46 10.97 -18.19
C GLU A 194 8.62 9.98 -17.01
N VAL A 195 9.86 9.65 -16.61
CA VAL A 195 10.12 8.80 -15.44
C VAL A 195 9.64 9.48 -14.15
N PHE A 196 9.91 10.78 -13.98
CA PHE A 196 9.49 11.53 -12.79
C PHE A 196 7.97 11.56 -12.65
N LYS A 197 7.25 11.80 -13.76
CA LYS A 197 5.79 11.77 -13.83
C LYS A 197 5.25 10.39 -13.46
N ALA A 198 5.90 9.31 -13.89
CA ALA A 198 5.48 7.95 -13.55
C ALA A 198 5.65 7.64 -12.06
N VAL A 199 6.78 8.05 -11.45
CA VAL A 199 6.98 7.94 -10.00
C VAL A 199 5.94 8.75 -9.25
N HIS A 200 5.73 10.02 -9.64
CA HIS A 200 4.71 10.87 -9.01
C HIS A 200 3.30 10.24 -9.09
N LYS A 201 2.93 9.70 -10.25
CA LYS A 201 1.63 9.06 -10.48
C LYS A 201 1.42 7.84 -9.58
N ILE A 202 2.44 6.98 -9.43
CA ILE A 202 2.30 5.78 -8.58
C ILE A 202 2.23 6.13 -7.09
N MET A 203 2.86 7.23 -6.66
CA MET A 203 2.81 7.69 -5.26
C MET A 203 1.39 8.02 -4.79
N HIS A 204 0.48 8.39 -5.69
CA HIS A 204 -0.92 8.62 -5.36
C HIS A 204 -1.60 7.34 -4.82
N TRP A 205 -1.24 6.18 -5.38
CA TRP A 205 -1.79 4.86 -5.03
C TRP A 205 -0.90 4.06 -4.07
N PHE A 206 0.24 4.64 -3.65
CA PHE A 206 1.23 3.98 -2.81
C PHE A 206 0.93 4.27 -1.33
N ALA A 207 0.33 3.30 -0.64
CA ALA A 207 0.05 3.37 0.81
C ALA A 207 -0.71 4.65 1.26
N GLY A 208 -0.87 4.84 2.57
CA GLY A 208 -1.31 6.10 3.18
C GLY A 208 -0.18 7.14 3.36
N LYS A 209 -0.56 8.40 3.62
CA LYS A 209 0.40 9.50 3.93
C LYS A 209 1.33 9.15 5.09
N HIS A 210 0.83 8.49 6.14
CA HIS A 210 1.61 8.09 7.31
C HIS A 210 2.81 7.21 6.93
N VAL A 211 2.59 6.22 6.06
CA VAL A 211 3.66 5.33 5.57
C VAL A 211 4.64 6.12 4.70
N ARG A 212 4.14 6.91 3.73
CA ARG A 212 5.02 7.66 2.82
C ARG A 212 5.90 8.70 3.51
N ASN A 213 5.46 9.28 4.62
CA ASN A 213 6.22 10.25 5.40
C ASN A 213 7.42 9.64 6.17
N VAL A 214 7.46 8.32 6.34
CA VAL A 214 8.56 7.64 7.05
C VAL A 214 9.30 6.64 6.18
N ALA A 215 8.64 5.97 5.24
CA ALA A 215 9.26 5.02 4.34
C ALA A 215 10.32 5.71 3.47
N SER A 216 11.51 5.12 3.37
CA SER A 216 12.58 5.65 2.54
C SER A 216 12.65 4.98 1.17
N ILE A 217 13.19 5.69 0.18
CA ILE A 217 13.39 5.15 -1.16
C ILE A 217 14.36 3.94 -1.14
N ALA A 218 15.44 4.00 -0.36
CA ALA A 218 16.33 2.84 -0.17
C ALA A 218 15.60 1.65 0.41
N GLY A 219 14.82 1.86 1.48
CA GLY A 219 14.07 0.79 2.14
C GLY A 219 13.17 0.08 1.14
N ASN A 220 12.47 0.82 0.28
CA ASN A 220 11.65 0.22 -0.77
C ASN A 220 12.47 -0.62 -1.78
N VAL A 221 13.60 -0.09 -2.25
CA VAL A 221 14.48 -0.77 -3.22
C VAL A 221 15.06 -2.06 -2.61
N VAL A 222 15.73 -1.98 -1.47
CA VAL A 222 16.48 -3.12 -0.90
C VAL A 222 15.60 -4.17 -0.23
N THR A 223 14.38 -3.81 0.18
CA THR A 223 13.39 -4.81 0.60
C THR A 223 13.12 -5.82 -0.52
N ALA A 224 13.30 -5.41 -1.79
CA ALA A 224 13.19 -6.28 -2.96
C ALA A 224 11.89 -7.11 -2.95
N SER A 225 10.79 -6.45 -2.53
CA SER A 225 9.47 -7.08 -2.50
C SER A 225 9.04 -7.43 -3.93
N PRO A 226 8.55 -8.66 -4.20
CA PRO A 226 8.10 -9.05 -5.54
C PRO A 226 6.94 -8.19 -6.07
N ILE A 227 6.21 -7.55 -5.15
CA ILE A 227 5.02 -6.72 -5.39
C ILE A 227 5.31 -5.22 -5.11
N SER A 228 6.58 -4.82 -5.10
CA SER A 228 6.93 -3.39 -5.00
C SER A 228 6.37 -2.63 -6.20
N ASP A 229 5.74 -1.48 -5.94
CA ASP A 229 5.22 -0.59 -6.97
C ASP A 229 6.33 0.22 -7.67
N LEU A 230 7.44 0.50 -6.98
CA LEU A 230 8.51 1.34 -7.51
C LEU A 230 9.62 0.54 -8.20
N ASN A 231 9.88 -0.71 -7.78
CA ASN A 231 10.93 -1.54 -8.39
C ASN A 231 10.74 -1.77 -9.90
N PRO A 232 9.52 -2.00 -10.42
CA PRO A 232 9.28 -2.01 -11.86
C PRO A 232 9.71 -0.69 -12.52
N ILE A 233 9.35 0.46 -11.95
CA ILE A 233 9.76 1.77 -12.50
C ILE A 233 11.28 1.88 -12.57
N TRP A 234 11.98 1.48 -11.52
CA TRP A 234 13.44 1.50 -11.47
C TRP A 234 14.07 0.60 -12.53
N MET A 235 13.55 -0.62 -12.72
CA MET A 235 14.03 -1.56 -13.73
C MET A 235 13.77 -1.06 -15.16
N ALA A 236 12.56 -0.57 -15.43
CA ALA A 236 12.20 -0.09 -16.76
C ALA A 236 12.94 1.20 -17.12
N SER A 237 13.21 2.08 -16.16
CA SER A 237 13.97 3.33 -16.40
C SER A 237 15.48 3.13 -16.44
N GLY A 238 16.00 2.01 -15.92
CA GLY A 238 17.44 1.83 -15.75
C GLY A 238 18.01 2.76 -14.68
N ALA A 239 17.22 3.06 -13.65
CA ALA A 239 17.67 3.82 -12.49
C ALA A 239 18.88 3.15 -11.83
N LYS A 240 19.73 3.95 -11.18
CA LYS A 240 20.96 3.46 -10.55
C LYS A 240 20.90 3.62 -9.05
N VAL A 241 21.46 2.67 -8.33
CA VAL A 241 21.71 2.77 -6.89
C VAL A 241 23.19 3.11 -6.68
N VAL A 242 23.44 4.14 -5.87
CA VAL A 242 24.77 4.48 -5.41
C VAL A 242 25.01 3.77 -4.09
N LEU A 243 26.03 2.92 -4.06
CA LEU A 243 26.42 2.07 -2.94
C LEU A 243 27.82 2.48 -2.50
N GLU A 244 28.05 2.48 -1.19
CA GLU A 244 29.37 2.78 -0.65
C GLU A 244 29.69 1.83 0.51
N SER A 245 30.92 1.35 0.52
CA SER A 245 31.53 0.59 1.61
C SER A 245 32.80 1.32 2.04
N GLU A 246 33.15 1.25 3.32
CA GLU A 246 34.40 1.83 3.84
C GLU A 246 35.63 1.24 3.13
N GLU A 247 35.65 -0.07 2.88
CA GLU A 247 36.82 -0.77 2.33
C GLU A 247 36.85 -0.76 0.80
N ARG A 248 35.68 -0.89 0.15
CA ARG A 248 35.58 -1.00 -1.33
C ARG A 248 35.30 0.33 -2.02
N GLY A 249 34.96 1.36 -1.25
CA GLY A 249 34.62 2.68 -1.77
C GLY A 249 33.26 2.73 -2.48
N LEU A 250 33.11 3.74 -3.33
CA LEU A 250 31.87 4.07 -4.03
C LEU A 250 31.70 3.25 -5.30
N ARG A 251 30.50 2.69 -5.50
CA ARG A 251 30.08 2.12 -6.79
C ARG A 251 28.64 2.50 -7.13
N ALA A 252 28.31 2.44 -8.42
CA ALA A 252 26.94 2.58 -8.89
C ALA A 252 26.50 1.26 -9.55
N ALA A 253 25.32 0.76 -9.18
CA ALA A 253 24.70 -0.42 -9.78
C ALA A 253 23.43 -0.01 -10.52
N VAL A 254 23.23 -0.50 -11.74
CA VAL A 254 21.95 -0.33 -12.44
C VAL A 254 20.92 -1.26 -11.81
N ILE A 255 19.69 -0.80 -11.63
CA ILE A 255 18.58 -1.65 -11.23
C ILE A 255 18.08 -2.37 -12.49
N ASP A 256 18.52 -3.60 -12.68
CA ASP A 256 18.20 -4.45 -13.82
C ASP A 256 17.89 -5.90 -13.37
N GLU A 257 17.88 -6.86 -14.28
CA GLU A 257 17.63 -8.28 -14.01
C GLU A 257 18.63 -8.92 -13.04
N HIS A 258 19.80 -8.31 -12.85
CA HIS A 258 20.88 -8.79 -12.00
C HIS A 258 20.89 -8.09 -10.63
N PHE A 259 20.14 -7.01 -10.45
CA PHE A 259 20.07 -6.31 -9.17
C PHE A 259 19.23 -7.08 -8.13
N PHE A 260 18.13 -7.72 -8.54
CA PHE A 260 17.29 -8.53 -7.65
C PHE A 260 17.66 -10.01 -7.77
N LEU A 261 18.58 -10.45 -6.90
CA LEU A 261 19.20 -11.78 -6.93
C LEU A 261 18.25 -12.93 -6.55
N GLY A 262 17.16 -12.63 -5.84
CA GLY A 262 16.19 -13.62 -5.40
C GLY A 262 15.13 -13.01 -4.49
N TYR A 263 14.25 -13.87 -3.93
CA TYR A 263 13.18 -13.41 -3.05
C TYR A 263 13.73 -12.58 -1.90
N ARG A 264 13.39 -11.28 -1.89
CA ARG A 264 13.87 -10.29 -0.90
C ARG A 264 15.40 -10.19 -0.78
N LYS A 265 16.11 -10.36 -1.90
CA LYS A 265 17.57 -10.22 -1.99
C LYS A 265 17.95 -9.25 -3.10
N ALA A 266 18.66 -8.19 -2.74
CA ALA A 266 19.23 -7.21 -3.66
C ALA A 266 20.76 -7.37 -3.75
N ALA A 267 21.37 -6.90 -4.84
CA ALA A 267 22.81 -6.89 -5.08
C ALA A 267 23.54 -5.79 -4.28
N VAL A 268 23.32 -5.81 -2.96
CA VAL A 268 23.92 -4.93 -1.96
C VAL A 268 24.73 -5.82 -1.02
N GLU A 269 26.02 -5.58 -0.94
CA GLU A 269 26.91 -6.36 -0.07
C GLU A 269 26.67 -6.02 1.41
N ALA A 270 27.02 -6.94 2.31
CA ALA A 270 26.63 -6.83 3.71
C ALA A 270 27.25 -5.62 4.45
N ASP A 271 28.40 -5.13 4.00
CA ASP A 271 29.11 -3.93 4.49
C ASP A 271 28.76 -2.65 3.71
N GLU A 272 27.87 -2.71 2.71
CA GLU A 272 27.48 -1.54 1.92
C GLU A 272 26.30 -0.77 2.52
N VAL A 273 26.32 0.54 2.26
CA VAL A 273 25.22 1.47 2.51
C VAL A 273 24.68 1.96 1.18
N VAL A 274 23.36 1.95 1.02
CA VAL A 274 22.68 2.61 -0.09
C VAL A 274 22.68 4.11 0.16
N LYS A 275 23.50 4.85 -0.57
CA LYS A 275 23.68 6.29 -0.40
C LYS A 275 22.61 7.11 -1.11
N ALA A 276 22.30 6.73 -2.35
CA ALA A 276 21.33 7.43 -3.19
C ALA A 276 20.71 6.52 -4.25
N VAL A 277 19.58 6.98 -4.80
CA VAL A 277 19.01 6.47 -6.05
C VAL A 277 19.09 7.58 -7.09
N ILE A 278 19.68 7.29 -8.24
CA ILE A 278 19.71 8.17 -9.40
C ILE A 278 18.51 7.83 -10.27
N ILE A 279 17.55 8.76 -10.32
CA ILE A 279 16.37 8.64 -11.18
C ILE A 279 16.69 9.35 -12.50
N PRO A 280 16.71 8.64 -13.64
CA PRO A 280 17.24 9.20 -14.88
C PRO A 280 16.26 10.20 -15.51
N TYR A 281 16.80 11.15 -16.27
CA TYR A 281 16.00 11.89 -17.25
C TYR A 281 15.52 10.95 -18.34
N SER A 282 14.35 11.26 -18.90
CA SER A 282 13.86 10.61 -20.10
C SER A 282 14.58 11.12 -21.34
N LYS A 283 14.84 10.21 -22.28
CA LYS A 283 15.46 10.51 -23.59
C LYS A 283 14.45 11.21 -24.50
N LYS A 284 14.97 11.86 -25.54
CA LYS A 284 14.14 12.40 -26.62
C LYS A 284 13.27 11.27 -27.22
N ASN A 285 11.99 11.55 -27.43
CA ASN A 285 10.98 10.60 -27.90
C ASN A 285 10.75 9.38 -26.98
N GLU A 286 11.27 9.39 -25.76
CA GLU A 286 10.94 8.36 -24.77
C GLU A 286 9.52 8.58 -24.24
N ILE A 287 8.79 7.48 -24.08
CA ILE A 287 7.48 7.46 -23.45
C ILE A 287 7.55 6.45 -22.32
N PHE A 288 7.23 6.89 -21.11
CA PHE A 288 7.30 6.05 -19.91
C PHE A 288 5.96 5.96 -19.22
N ARG A 289 5.45 4.75 -18.96
CA ARG A 289 4.19 4.55 -18.24
C ARG A 289 4.30 3.46 -17.19
N VAL A 290 3.52 3.64 -16.13
CA VAL A 290 3.36 2.67 -15.06
C VAL A 290 1.88 2.39 -14.83
N TYR A 291 1.57 1.13 -14.55
CA TYR A 291 0.24 0.62 -14.26
C TYR A 291 0.27 -0.26 -13.02
N LYS A 292 -0.74 -0.13 -12.17
CA LYS A 292 -0.93 -0.92 -10.96
C LYS A 292 -2.36 -1.44 -10.94
N GLN A 293 -2.52 -2.69 -10.56
CA GLN A 293 -3.83 -3.27 -10.21
C GLN A 293 -3.74 -3.90 -8.82
N ALA A 294 -4.71 -3.57 -7.97
CA ALA A 294 -4.87 -4.11 -6.61
C ALA A 294 -6.35 -4.47 -6.36
N GLN A 295 -6.71 -4.97 -5.17
CA GLN A 295 -8.12 -5.24 -4.85
C GLN A 295 -8.89 -3.94 -4.53
N ARG A 296 -8.19 -2.96 -3.97
CA ARG A 296 -8.66 -1.59 -3.72
C ARG A 296 -7.72 -0.60 -4.40
N ARG A 297 -8.24 0.58 -4.78
CA ARG A 297 -7.46 1.59 -5.53
C ARG A 297 -6.32 2.19 -4.69
N GLU A 298 -6.61 2.50 -3.44
CA GLU A 298 -5.70 3.15 -2.51
C GLU A 298 -5.32 2.20 -1.37
N ASP A 299 -4.12 2.42 -0.79
CA ASP A 299 -3.61 1.71 0.39
C ASP A 299 -3.69 0.18 0.31
N ASP A 300 -3.35 -0.38 -0.86
CA ASP A 300 -3.41 -1.81 -1.10
C ASP A 300 -2.16 -2.33 -1.83
N ILE A 301 -1.89 -3.61 -1.59
CA ILE A 301 -0.81 -4.37 -2.21
C ILE A 301 -1.14 -4.63 -3.67
N ALA A 302 -0.17 -4.41 -4.56
CA ALA A 302 -0.33 -4.73 -5.97
C ALA A 302 -0.51 -6.23 -6.21
N ILE A 303 -1.49 -6.58 -7.03
CA ILE A 303 -1.64 -7.90 -7.66
C ILE A 303 -0.61 -8.02 -8.78
N VAL A 304 -0.56 -7.03 -9.68
CA VAL A 304 0.47 -6.84 -10.71
C VAL A 304 0.76 -5.35 -10.84
N THR A 305 2.04 -5.01 -10.96
CA THR A 305 2.50 -3.67 -11.36
C THR A 305 3.36 -3.83 -12.61
N GLY A 306 3.12 -3.02 -13.62
CA GLY A 306 3.90 -3.02 -14.87
C GLY A 306 4.44 -1.63 -15.17
N ALA A 307 5.73 -1.53 -15.53
CA ALA A 307 6.34 -0.29 -15.99
C ALA A 307 7.01 -0.49 -17.35
N PHE A 308 6.79 0.46 -18.25
CA PHE A 308 7.13 0.38 -19.66
C PHE A 308 7.83 1.66 -20.10
N SER A 309 8.92 1.52 -20.84
CA SER A 309 9.63 2.60 -21.54
C SER A 309 9.75 2.20 -23.01
N ALA A 310 9.52 3.13 -23.93
CA ALA A 310 9.82 2.96 -25.34
C ALA A 310 10.35 4.25 -25.94
N VAL A 311 11.41 4.13 -26.74
CA VAL A 311 11.89 5.17 -27.64
C VAL A 311 11.52 4.76 -29.05
N VAL A 312 10.60 5.49 -29.66
CA VAL A 312 10.08 5.21 -31.00
C VAL A 312 10.41 6.38 -31.92
N ASN A 313 11.00 6.06 -33.06
CA ASN A 313 11.31 7.07 -34.06
C ASN A 313 10.01 7.63 -34.66
N PRO A 314 9.71 8.93 -34.55
CA PRO A 314 8.42 9.48 -34.95
C PRO A 314 8.17 9.43 -36.46
N ASP A 315 9.23 9.42 -37.27
CA ASP A 315 9.12 9.43 -38.73
C ASP A 315 8.92 8.02 -39.31
N THR A 316 9.62 7.03 -38.75
CA THR A 316 9.61 5.64 -39.25
C THR A 316 8.70 4.72 -38.45
N LEU A 317 8.31 5.14 -37.23
CA LEU A 317 7.63 4.36 -36.21
C LEU A 317 8.43 3.13 -35.75
N ILE A 318 9.74 3.10 -35.96
CA ILE A 318 10.60 2.00 -35.53
C ILE A 318 10.92 2.13 -34.03
N VAL A 319 10.82 1.03 -33.30
CA VAL A 319 11.22 0.91 -31.89
C VAL A 319 12.74 0.87 -31.78
N GLU A 320 13.34 1.95 -31.31
CA GLU A 320 14.79 2.05 -31.09
C GLU A 320 15.19 1.38 -29.77
N GLU A 321 14.39 1.62 -28.73
CA GLU A 321 14.53 1.00 -27.42
C GLU A 321 13.16 0.66 -26.82
N ILE A 322 13.08 -0.45 -26.09
CA ILE A 322 11.90 -0.82 -25.31
C ILE A 322 12.34 -1.55 -24.04
N ARG A 323 11.79 -1.16 -22.90
CA ARG A 323 12.00 -1.80 -21.59
C ARG A 323 10.66 -2.06 -20.94
N MET A 324 10.47 -3.27 -20.45
CA MET A 324 9.20 -3.73 -19.91
C MET A 324 9.48 -4.51 -18.64
N SER A 325 8.91 -4.09 -17.52
CA SER A 325 9.13 -4.71 -16.22
C SER A 325 7.81 -4.99 -15.52
N TYR A 326 7.80 -6.06 -14.72
CA TYR A 326 6.63 -6.51 -14.00
C TYR A 326 6.97 -6.91 -12.56
N GLY A 327 6.13 -6.46 -11.63
CA GLY A 327 6.00 -6.98 -10.27
C GLY A 327 4.78 -7.89 -10.14
N GLY A 328 4.79 -8.79 -9.16
CA GLY A 328 3.69 -9.74 -8.89
C GLY A 328 3.66 -10.96 -9.82
N MET A 329 4.59 -11.06 -10.78
CA MET A 329 4.67 -12.16 -11.76
C MET A 329 5.76 -13.20 -11.46
N ALA A 330 6.65 -12.92 -10.50
CA ALA A 330 7.73 -13.82 -10.10
C ALA A 330 8.11 -13.55 -8.63
N PRO A 331 9.00 -14.35 -8.01
CA PRO A 331 9.54 -14.08 -6.67
C PRO A 331 10.39 -12.81 -6.56
N THR A 332 10.68 -12.15 -7.68
CA THR A 332 11.32 -10.82 -7.75
C THR A 332 10.62 -10.00 -8.84
N THR A 333 10.86 -8.68 -8.86
CA THR A 333 10.56 -7.89 -10.05
C THR A 333 11.39 -8.42 -11.23
N LYS A 334 10.80 -8.48 -12.43
CA LYS A 334 11.45 -9.04 -13.64
C LYS A 334 11.26 -8.12 -14.85
N LEU A 335 12.27 -8.10 -15.71
CA LEU A 335 12.18 -7.56 -17.07
C LEU A 335 11.65 -8.64 -18.02
N ALA A 336 10.89 -8.25 -19.03
CA ALA A 336 10.45 -9.10 -20.13
C ALA A 336 11.52 -9.14 -21.23
N LEU A 337 12.70 -9.69 -20.91
CA LEU A 337 13.90 -9.64 -21.76
C LEU A 337 13.68 -10.24 -23.15
N ASP A 338 12.99 -11.38 -23.25
CA ASP A 338 12.75 -12.05 -24.52
C ASP A 338 11.78 -11.25 -25.39
N THR A 339 10.71 -10.74 -24.79
CA THR A 339 9.77 -9.83 -25.45
C THR A 339 10.47 -8.56 -25.90
N MET A 340 11.23 -7.89 -25.03
CA MET A 340 11.95 -6.65 -25.34
C MET A 340 12.90 -6.83 -26.54
N LYS A 341 13.66 -7.93 -26.55
CA LYS A 341 14.57 -8.27 -27.65
C LYS A 341 13.83 -8.47 -28.97
N HIS A 342 12.66 -9.11 -28.93
CA HIS A 342 11.84 -9.37 -30.11
C HIS A 342 11.18 -8.12 -30.68
N LEU A 343 10.74 -7.19 -29.82
CA LEU A 343 10.04 -5.97 -30.25
C LEU A 343 10.99 -4.86 -30.73
N LYS A 344 12.25 -4.87 -30.28
CA LYS A 344 13.26 -3.91 -30.73
C LYS A 344 13.48 -3.99 -32.25
N GLY A 345 13.52 -2.84 -32.91
CA GLY A 345 13.70 -2.72 -34.36
C GLY A 345 12.44 -2.94 -35.20
N LYS A 346 11.30 -3.26 -34.57
CA LYS A 346 10.02 -3.40 -35.27
C LYS A 346 9.27 -2.08 -35.37
N LYS A 347 8.33 -2.02 -36.30
CA LYS A 347 7.44 -0.87 -36.48
C LYS A 347 6.29 -0.92 -35.49
N TRP A 348 5.97 0.20 -34.83
CA TRP A 348 4.83 0.34 -33.92
C TRP A 348 3.51 0.28 -34.68
N ASN A 349 2.94 -0.92 -34.82
CA ASN A 349 1.69 -1.19 -35.54
C ASN A 349 0.98 -2.41 -34.93
N GLN A 350 -0.15 -2.82 -35.54
CA GLN A 350 -0.94 -3.96 -35.06
C GLN A 350 -0.12 -5.27 -34.99
N SER A 351 0.79 -5.52 -35.94
CA SER A 351 1.67 -6.70 -35.93
C SER A 351 2.55 -6.72 -34.68
N LEU A 352 3.14 -5.57 -34.32
CA LEU A 352 3.95 -5.43 -33.11
C LEU A 352 3.13 -5.71 -31.84
N LEU A 353 1.88 -5.23 -31.79
CA LEU A 353 0.98 -5.52 -30.68
C LEU A 353 0.70 -7.02 -30.56
N ASP A 354 0.26 -7.67 -31.64
CA ASP A 354 -0.09 -9.10 -31.64
C ASP A 354 1.12 -9.97 -31.25
N GLU A 355 2.29 -9.67 -31.82
CA GLU A 355 3.54 -10.36 -31.50
C GLU A 355 4.00 -10.10 -30.06
N GLY A 356 3.83 -8.88 -29.56
CA GLY A 356 4.15 -8.53 -28.18
C GLY A 356 3.25 -9.28 -27.19
N LEU A 357 1.94 -9.34 -27.45
CA LEU A 357 1.01 -10.08 -26.60
C LEU A 357 1.32 -11.58 -26.56
N ASP A 358 1.66 -12.19 -27.71
CA ASP A 358 2.05 -13.61 -27.77
C ASP A 358 3.36 -13.89 -27.00
N HIS A 359 4.38 -13.02 -27.14
CA HIS A 359 5.64 -13.17 -26.43
C HIS A 359 5.51 -13.00 -24.91
N ILE A 360 4.79 -11.97 -24.45
CA ILE A 360 4.53 -11.74 -23.01
C ILE A 360 3.81 -12.94 -22.41
N GLY A 361 2.81 -13.50 -23.12
CA GLY A 361 2.05 -14.65 -22.67
C GLY A 361 2.91 -15.91 -22.44
N LYS A 362 3.97 -16.07 -23.24
CA LYS A 362 4.95 -17.17 -23.11
C LYS A 362 6.01 -16.91 -22.06
N GLU A 363 6.40 -15.65 -21.87
CA GLU A 363 7.50 -15.25 -20.97
C GLU A 363 7.10 -15.25 -19.48
N PHE A 364 5.82 -15.00 -19.17
CA PHE A 364 5.31 -15.02 -17.78
C PHE A 364 4.27 -16.14 -17.53
N PRO A 365 4.67 -17.43 -17.61
CA PRO A 365 3.78 -18.53 -17.29
C PRO A 365 3.58 -18.62 -15.77
N LEU A 366 2.32 -18.62 -15.32
CA LEU A 366 1.97 -18.83 -13.92
C LEU A 366 1.21 -20.16 -13.76
N PRO A 367 1.77 -21.17 -13.08
CA PRO A 367 1.10 -22.45 -12.90
C PRO A 367 -0.07 -22.35 -11.91
N PRO A 368 -1.02 -23.31 -11.95
CA PRO A 368 -2.00 -23.48 -10.88
C PRO A 368 -1.31 -23.62 -9.51
N GLY A 369 -1.87 -23.00 -8.47
CA GLY A 369 -1.31 -23.06 -7.11
C GLY A 369 -0.13 -22.11 -6.83
N VAL A 370 0.24 -21.24 -7.78
CA VAL A 370 1.25 -20.21 -7.54
C VAL A 370 0.92 -19.34 -6.32
N PRO A 371 1.90 -18.96 -5.46
CA PRO A 371 1.67 -18.08 -4.33
C PRO A 371 0.95 -16.78 -4.74
N GLY A 372 -0.01 -16.37 -3.93
CA GLY A 372 -0.90 -15.23 -4.20
C GLY A 372 -2.11 -15.55 -5.10
N GLY A 373 -2.19 -16.76 -5.70
CA GLY A 373 -3.33 -17.20 -6.49
C GLY A 373 -3.55 -16.38 -7.77
N MET A 374 -4.78 -16.32 -8.26
CA MET A 374 -5.20 -15.47 -9.39
C MET A 374 -4.33 -15.58 -10.66
N ALA A 375 -3.74 -16.76 -10.94
CA ALA A 375 -2.74 -16.94 -12.01
C ALA A 375 -3.19 -16.38 -13.37
N ARG A 376 -4.37 -16.80 -13.84
CA ARG A 376 -4.94 -16.35 -15.12
C ARG A 376 -5.22 -14.85 -15.15
N TYR A 377 -5.69 -14.29 -14.02
CA TYR A 377 -5.97 -12.86 -13.93
C TYR A 377 -4.67 -12.04 -13.99
N ARG A 378 -3.62 -12.48 -13.26
CA ARG A 378 -2.29 -11.87 -13.32
C ARG A 378 -1.70 -11.88 -14.74
N GLN A 379 -1.81 -13.00 -15.45
CA GLN A 379 -1.40 -13.11 -16.85
C GLN A 379 -2.22 -12.20 -17.79
N ALA A 380 -3.53 -12.08 -17.58
CA ALA A 380 -4.35 -11.16 -18.36
C ALA A 380 -3.95 -9.69 -18.12
N LEU A 381 -3.58 -9.33 -16.88
CA LEU A 381 -3.13 -7.98 -16.53
C LEU A 381 -1.82 -7.61 -17.22
N THR A 382 -0.84 -8.53 -17.33
CA THR A 382 0.42 -8.21 -18.02
C THR A 382 0.21 -7.86 -19.49
N LEU A 383 -0.71 -8.57 -20.15
CA LEU A 383 -1.14 -8.31 -21.52
C LEU A 383 -1.91 -6.99 -21.64
N SER A 384 -2.86 -6.76 -20.72
CA SER A 384 -3.68 -5.55 -20.71
C SER A 384 -2.87 -4.28 -20.45
N PHE A 385 -1.84 -4.35 -19.59
CA PHE A 385 -0.93 -3.22 -19.35
C PHE A 385 -0.09 -2.91 -20.58
N PHE A 386 0.40 -3.92 -21.30
CA PHE A 386 1.10 -3.70 -22.56
C PHE A 386 0.18 -3.11 -23.63
N LEU A 387 -1.06 -3.59 -23.74
CA LEU A 387 -2.06 -3.00 -24.64
C LEU A 387 -2.31 -1.52 -24.31
N LYS A 388 -2.50 -1.16 -23.04
CA LYS A 388 -2.65 0.24 -22.63
C LYS A 388 -1.44 1.09 -23.03
N PHE A 389 -0.23 0.59 -22.75
CA PHE A 389 1.00 1.27 -23.16
C PHE A 389 1.10 1.44 -24.67
N PHE A 390 0.76 0.40 -25.43
CA PHE A 390 0.72 0.41 -26.89
C PHE A 390 -0.19 1.52 -27.42
N LEU A 391 -1.40 1.64 -26.87
CA LEU A 391 -2.36 2.68 -27.25
C LEU A 391 -1.89 4.09 -26.89
N GLU A 392 -1.32 4.28 -25.69
CA GLU A 392 -0.82 5.60 -25.25
C GLU A 392 0.37 6.09 -26.11
N VAL A 393 1.29 5.20 -26.48
CA VAL A 393 2.37 5.55 -27.43
C VAL A 393 1.81 5.88 -28.80
N SER A 394 0.83 5.10 -29.28
CA SER A 394 0.19 5.33 -30.58
C SER A 394 -0.60 6.64 -30.63
N GLU A 395 -1.17 7.07 -29.51
CA GLU A 395 -1.82 8.37 -29.35
C GLU A 395 -0.78 9.49 -29.39
N LYS A 396 0.30 9.39 -28.61
CA LYS A 396 1.37 10.40 -28.59
C LYS A 396 2.09 10.56 -29.94
N LEU A 397 2.14 9.51 -30.75
CA LEU A 397 2.72 9.52 -32.11
C LEU A 397 1.69 9.76 -33.23
N ASN A 398 0.40 9.95 -32.91
CA ASN A 398 -0.68 10.17 -33.87
C ASN A 398 -0.80 9.10 -34.99
N ILE A 399 -0.66 7.81 -34.65
CA ILE A 399 -0.72 6.71 -35.64
C ILE A 399 -2.18 6.43 -36.04
N GLU A 400 -2.63 6.87 -37.21
CA GLU A 400 -4.05 6.83 -37.61
C GLU A 400 -4.68 5.43 -37.70
N ASP A 401 -3.89 4.39 -37.99
CA ASP A 401 -4.38 3.02 -38.22
C ASP A 401 -4.93 2.30 -36.97
N ILE A 402 -4.81 2.92 -35.78
CA ILE A 402 -5.23 2.33 -34.49
C ILE A 402 -6.44 3.12 -33.96
N VAL A 403 -7.62 2.48 -34.00
CA VAL A 403 -8.93 3.05 -33.61
C VAL A 403 -9.19 2.83 -32.10
N ASP A 404 -10.08 3.63 -31.49
CA ASP A 404 -10.53 3.53 -30.07
C ASP A 404 -9.48 3.82 -28.97
N ARG A 405 -8.50 4.69 -29.26
CA ARG A 405 -7.37 5.01 -28.37
C ARG A 405 -7.73 5.62 -27.02
N HIS A 406 -8.53 6.70 -27.02
CA HIS A 406 -8.70 7.55 -25.83
C HIS A 406 -9.66 6.96 -24.76
N GLU A 407 -10.69 6.24 -25.20
CA GLU A 407 -11.64 5.61 -24.26
C GLU A 407 -10.96 4.50 -23.45
N ILE A 408 -10.05 3.72 -24.05
CA ILE A 408 -9.41 2.58 -23.37
C ILE A 408 -8.32 3.04 -22.39
N THR A 409 -7.56 4.08 -22.74
CA THR A 409 -6.44 4.59 -21.93
C THR A 409 -6.91 5.34 -20.68
N SER A 410 -8.08 6.00 -20.74
CA SER A 410 -8.67 6.74 -19.62
C SER A 410 -9.34 5.87 -18.55
N ILE A 411 -9.75 4.63 -18.87
CA ILE A 411 -10.46 3.76 -17.92
C ILE A 411 -9.63 3.48 -16.67
N GLY A 412 -10.20 3.87 -15.52
CA GLY A 412 -9.66 3.62 -14.19
C GLY A 412 -8.51 4.54 -13.79
N GLN A 413 -8.28 5.63 -14.54
CA GLN A 413 -7.27 6.64 -14.24
C GLN A 413 -7.83 7.85 -13.46
N ASP A 414 -9.15 7.89 -13.24
CA ASP A 414 -9.82 9.02 -12.58
C ASP A 414 -9.40 9.13 -11.11
N ILE A 415 -8.92 10.32 -10.75
CA ILE A 415 -8.70 10.73 -9.36
C ILE A 415 -9.92 11.57 -8.96
N PRO A 416 -10.79 11.10 -8.06
CA PRO A 416 -11.95 11.87 -7.62
C PRO A 416 -11.49 13.18 -6.96
N GLU A 417 -11.95 14.33 -7.47
CA GLU A 417 -11.58 15.65 -6.92
C GLU A 417 -12.34 15.99 -5.62
N GLY A 418 -13.41 15.26 -5.30
CA GLY A 418 -14.17 15.45 -4.07
C GLY A 418 -15.34 14.48 -3.93
N LEU A 419 -15.79 14.30 -2.69
CA LEU A 419 -17.01 13.55 -2.37
C LEU A 419 -18.20 14.49 -2.35
N VAL A 420 -19.20 14.25 -3.19
CA VAL A 420 -20.48 14.94 -3.14
C VAL A 420 -21.51 14.00 -2.51
N ALA A 421 -22.08 14.40 -1.38
CA ALA A 421 -23.10 13.64 -0.67
C ALA A 421 -24.30 14.52 -0.33
N THR A 422 -25.51 13.96 -0.47
CA THR A 422 -26.77 14.62 -0.14
C THR A 422 -27.53 13.78 0.88
N GLN A 423 -27.97 14.39 1.97
CA GLN A 423 -28.83 13.76 2.97
C GLN A 423 -30.22 14.40 2.92
N VAL A 424 -31.27 13.58 2.95
CA VAL A 424 -32.66 14.03 2.94
C VAL A 424 -33.35 13.43 4.17
N TYR A 425 -34.00 14.28 4.96
CA TYR A 425 -34.67 13.89 6.20
C TYR A 425 -35.93 14.73 6.40
N GLN A 426 -36.85 14.23 7.21
CA GLN A 426 -38.07 14.95 7.58
C GLN A 426 -37.78 15.87 8.77
N GLN A 427 -38.19 17.13 8.66
CA GLN A 427 -38.15 18.08 9.77
C GLN A 427 -39.23 17.76 10.81
N VAL A 428 -38.94 18.13 12.05
CA VAL A 428 -39.90 18.06 13.15
C VAL A 428 -41.04 19.07 12.96
N PRO A 429 -42.22 18.87 13.59
CA PRO A 429 -43.30 19.85 13.56
C PRO A 429 -42.85 21.23 14.04
N ILE A 430 -43.39 22.29 13.42
CA ILE A 430 -43.01 23.70 13.69
C ILE A 430 -43.31 24.08 15.16
N ASP A 431 -44.34 23.48 15.74
CA ASP A 431 -44.79 23.68 17.11
C ASP A 431 -44.09 22.76 18.13
N GLN A 432 -43.19 21.87 17.69
CA GLN A 432 -42.42 21.03 18.60
C GLN A 432 -41.49 21.90 19.48
N PRO A 433 -41.58 21.80 20.83
CA PRO A 433 -40.70 22.55 21.72
C PRO A 433 -39.21 22.29 21.46
N LEU A 434 -38.35 23.30 21.67
CA LEU A 434 -36.90 23.19 21.45
C LEU A 434 -36.21 22.14 22.33
N HIS A 435 -36.75 21.88 23.53
CA HIS A 435 -36.20 20.92 24.47
C HIS A 435 -36.66 19.48 24.20
N ASP A 436 -37.61 19.26 23.27
CA ASP A 436 -37.99 17.93 22.82
C ASP A 436 -37.00 17.48 21.73
N PRO A 437 -36.13 16.48 22.01
CA PRO A 437 -35.10 16.06 21.07
C PRO A 437 -35.62 15.07 20.02
N VAL A 438 -36.84 14.55 20.16
CA VAL A 438 -37.35 13.47 19.32
C VAL A 438 -37.46 13.94 17.86
N GLY A 439 -36.81 13.22 16.94
CA GLY A 439 -36.78 13.56 15.51
C GLY A 439 -35.78 14.64 15.12
N ARG A 440 -35.05 15.24 16.08
CA ARG A 440 -33.98 16.22 15.81
C ARG A 440 -32.62 15.53 15.59
N PRO A 441 -31.74 16.08 14.74
CA PRO A 441 -30.41 15.51 14.48
C PRO A 441 -29.42 15.85 15.60
N ILE A 442 -29.67 15.37 16.82
CA ILE A 442 -28.80 15.62 17.96
C ILE A 442 -27.48 14.83 17.79
N PRO A 443 -26.30 15.47 17.96
CA PRO A 443 -25.02 14.78 17.93
C PRO A 443 -24.95 13.64 18.96
N HIS A 444 -24.13 12.63 18.68
CA HIS A 444 -23.88 11.54 19.62
C HIS A 444 -23.40 12.10 20.97
N ALA A 445 -23.95 11.64 22.09
CA ALA A 445 -23.66 12.19 23.43
C ALA A 445 -22.17 12.13 23.81
N SER A 446 -21.44 11.12 23.32
CA SER A 446 -19.99 10.99 23.49
C SER A 446 -19.16 11.51 22.30
N GLY A 447 -19.79 12.21 21.34
CA GLY A 447 -19.15 12.63 20.09
C GLY A 447 -17.90 13.47 20.31
N GLU A 448 -17.94 14.42 21.25
CA GLU A 448 -16.78 15.23 21.65
C GLU A 448 -15.65 14.37 22.22
N LYS A 449 -15.99 13.45 23.13
CA LYS A 449 -15.01 12.53 23.74
C LYS A 449 -14.33 11.62 22.72
N HIS A 450 -15.03 11.23 21.65
CA HIS A 450 -14.44 10.43 20.58
C HIS A 450 -13.37 11.22 19.81
N VAL A 451 -13.57 12.52 19.57
CA VAL A 451 -12.63 13.34 18.79
C VAL A 451 -11.47 13.89 19.63
N THR A 452 -11.63 14.01 20.95
CA THR A 452 -10.55 14.40 21.88
C THR A 452 -9.71 13.21 22.37
N GLY A 453 -10.20 11.97 22.19
CA GLY A 453 -9.57 10.76 22.75
C GLY A 453 -9.85 10.55 24.24
N GLU A 454 -10.82 11.25 24.82
CA GLU A 454 -11.21 11.14 26.24
C GLU A 454 -12.24 10.03 26.50
N ALA A 455 -12.81 9.45 25.43
CA ALA A 455 -13.67 8.29 25.56
C ALA A 455 -12.83 7.07 25.97
N ILE A 456 -13.10 6.56 27.17
CA ILE A 456 -12.38 5.40 27.73
C ILE A 456 -12.97 4.12 27.16
N TYR A 457 -12.15 3.36 26.44
CA TYR A 457 -12.43 2.01 25.97
C TYR A 457 -11.81 0.97 26.90
N CYS A 458 -12.18 -0.30 26.73
CA CYS A 458 -11.75 -1.41 27.60
C CYS A 458 -10.21 -1.47 27.77
N ASN A 459 -9.45 -1.26 26.69
CA ASN A 459 -7.99 -1.31 26.71
C ASN A 459 -7.32 -0.03 27.26
N ASP A 460 -8.07 1.05 27.48
CA ASP A 460 -7.54 2.29 28.07
C ASP A 460 -7.50 2.21 29.61
N ILE A 461 -8.21 1.25 30.19
CA ILE A 461 -8.29 1.03 31.63
C ILE A 461 -6.95 0.45 32.11
N GLN A 462 -6.25 1.21 32.95
CA GLN A 462 -5.01 0.78 33.58
C GLN A 462 -5.32 0.13 34.93
N VAL A 463 -4.96 -1.15 35.08
CA VAL A 463 -5.17 -1.92 36.31
C VAL A 463 -3.82 -2.36 36.86
N ALA A 464 -3.55 -2.03 38.13
CA ALA A 464 -2.32 -2.44 38.79
C ALA A 464 -2.25 -3.97 38.94
N ASN A 465 -1.07 -4.55 38.70
CA ASN A 465 -0.80 -5.99 38.79
C ASN A 465 -1.71 -6.85 37.88
N CYS A 466 -2.20 -6.28 36.77
CA CYS A 466 -2.97 -7.02 35.79
C CYS A 466 -2.04 -7.93 34.96
N LEU A 467 -2.36 -9.22 34.92
CA LEU A 467 -1.69 -10.15 34.00
C LEU A 467 -2.25 -9.99 32.59
N HIS A 468 -1.37 -10.13 31.60
CA HIS A 468 -1.76 -10.24 30.20
C HIS A 468 -1.90 -11.70 29.79
N MET A 469 -2.76 -11.96 28.81
CA MET A 469 -3.15 -13.31 28.42
C MET A 469 -3.06 -13.45 26.90
N ALA A 470 -2.52 -14.57 26.41
CA ALA A 470 -2.27 -14.82 25.00
C ALA A 470 -2.62 -16.26 24.59
N PHE A 471 -3.55 -16.38 23.65
CA PHE A 471 -4.03 -17.66 23.15
C PHE A 471 -3.05 -18.34 22.20
N VAL A 472 -2.92 -19.66 22.36
CA VAL A 472 -2.24 -20.55 21.41
C VAL A 472 -3.30 -21.24 20.54
N MET A 473 -3.25 -20.95 19.24
CA MET A 473 -4.24 -21.42 18.26
C MET A 473 -3.74 -22.66 17.52
N SER A 474 -4.65 -23.52 17.06
CA SER A 474 -4.32 -24.66 16.20
C SER A 474 -3.65 -24.20 14.89
N PRO A 475 -2.48 -24.75 14.51
CA PRO A 475 -1.85 -24.47 13.23
C PRO A 475 -2.46 -25.26 12.06
N ILE A 476 -3.37 -26.21 12.33
CA ILE A 476 -4.02 -27.06 11.32
C ILE A 476 -5.55 -26.97 11.40
N ALA A 477 -6.21 -27.31 10.30
CA ALA A 477 -7.66 -27.23 10.21
C ALA A 477 -8.37 -28.35 11.01
N CYS A 478 -7.80 -29.56 11.06
CA CYS A 478 -8.37 -30.68 11.78
C CYS A 478 -7.28 -31.70 12.13
N GLY A 479 -7.26 -32.18 13.36
CA GLY A 479 -6.30 -33.19 13.79
C GLY A 479 -6.38 -33.50 15.27
N THR A 480 -5.65 -34.51 15.69
CA THR A 480 -5.64 -34.99 17.08
C THR A 480 -4.46 -34.38 17.84
N ILE A 481 -4.70 -33.92 19.06
CA ILE A 481 -3.69 -33.41 19.98
C ILE A 481 -3.04 -34.61 20.66
N GLU A 482 -1.78 -34.91 20.30
CA GLU A 482 -1.04 -36.01 20.94
C GLU A 482 -0.39 -35.56 22.24
N SER A 483 0.19 -34.35 22.23
CA SER A 483 0.89 -33.78 23.37
C SER A 483 1.09 -32.27 23.18
N VAL A 484 1.18 -31.57 24.31
CA VAL A 484 1.60 -30.17 24.41
C VAL A 484 2.82 -30.12 25.34
N ASP A 485 3.93 -29.59 24.85
CA ASP A 485 5.13 -29.32 25.67
C ASP A 485 5.19 -27.82 25.97
N THR A 486 5.23 -27.46 27.26
CA THR A 486 5.19 -26.07 27.75
C THR A 486 6.48 -25.65 28.44
N SER A 487 7.50 -26.51 28.44
CA SER A 487 8.72 -26.32 29.22
C SER A 487 9.48 -25.04 28.87
N ASP A 488 9.67 -24.78 27.58
CA ASP A 488 10.34 -23.56 27.10
C ASP A 488 9.53 -22.30 27.44
N ALA A 489 8.20 -22.33 27.26
CA ALA A 489 7.33 -21.21 27.59
C ALA A 489 7.38 -20.86 29.08
N LEU A 490 7.25 -21.85 29.96
CA LEU A 490 7.27 -21.65 31.41
C LEU A 490 8.65 -21.23 31.95
N ALA A 491 9.72 -21.43 31.18
CA ALA A 491 11.06 -20.99 31.53
C ALA A 491 11.33 -19.52 31.15
N MET A 492 10.47 -18.90 30.35
CA MET A 492 10.64 -17.51 29.92
C MET A 492 10.35 -16.52 31.07
N ASP A 493 11.18 -15.47 31.14
CA ASP A 493 11.00 -14.41 32.13
C ASP A 493 9.66 -13.69 31.93
N GLY A 494 8.94 -13.47 33.04
CA GLY A 494 7.61 -12.87 33.05
C GLY A 494 6.44 -13.82 32.80
N VAL A 495 6.66 -15.08 32.41
CA VAL A 495 5.57 -16.07 32.26
C VAL A 495 5.17 -16.59 33.65
N VAL A 496 3.87 -16.50 33.96
CA VAL A 496 3.31 -16.87 35.27
C VAL A 496 2.71 -18.26 35.24
N LEU A 497 1.94 -18.57 34.21
CA LEU A 497 1.23 -19.84 34.11
C LEU A 497 0.79 -20.14 32.66
N TYR A 498 0.45 -21.40 32.46
CA TYR A 498 -0.18 -21.96 31.29
C TYR A 498 -1.55 -22.53 31.71
N ILE A 499 -2.59 -22.33 30.89
CA ILE A 499 -3.96 -22.79 31.12
C ILE A 499 -4.41 -23.64 29.93
N ASP A 500 -5.06 -24.77 30.20
CA ASP A 500 -5.73 -25.57 29.17
C ASP A 500 -7.10 -26.11 29.61
N ASP A 501 -7.61 -27.13 28.91
CA ASP A 501 -8.91 -27.76 29.19
C ASP A 501 -8.99 -28.40 30.59
N ASP A 502 -7.87 -28.77 31.20
CA ASP A 502 -7.88 -29.37 32.54
C ASP A 502 -8.02 -28.30 33.65
N ASP A 503 -7.88 -27.01 33.32
CA ASP A 503 -8.05 -25.87 34.23
C ASP A 503 -9.47 -25.25 34.20
N VAL A 504 -10.33 -25.71 33.31
CA VAL A 504 -11.73 -25.26 33.23
C VAL A 504 -12.67 -26.20 33.99
N LEU A 505 -13.85 -25.70 34.37
CA LEU A 505 -14.87 -26.53 35.02
C LEU A 505 -15.28 -27.67 34.09
N GLU A 506 -15.41 -28.88 34.65
CA GLU A 506 -15.81 -30.06 33.88
C GLU A 506 -17.13 -29.81 33.12
N GLY A 507 -17.11 -30.04 31.81
CA GLY A 507 -18.26 -29.82 30.94
C GLY A 507 -18.53 -28.35 30.57
N ALA A 508 -17.65 -27.41 30.93
CA ALA A 508 -17.76 -26.02 30.51
C ALA A 508 -17.59 -25.88 29.00
N ARG A 509 -18.55 -25.21 28.36
CA ARG A 509 -18.61 -25.01 26.92
C ARG A 509 -19.09 -23.59 26.62
N ILE A 510 -18.69 -23.09 25.47
CA ILE A 510 -19.09 -21.80 24.91
C ILE A 510 -19.92 -22.03 23.63
N GLY A 511 -20.38 -20.92 23.05
CA GLY A 511 -21.27 -20.93 21.89
C GLY A 511 -22.74 -20.98 22.30
N HIS A 512 -23.61 -20.45 21.44
CA HIS A 512 -25.05 -20.34 21.74
C HIS A 512 -25.69 -21.70 22.03
N GLN A 513 -25.16 -22.79 21.46
CA GLN A 513 -25.65 -24.15 21.64
C GLN A 513 -24.81 -24.98 22.63
N ASN A 514 -23.87 -24.37 23.36
CA ASN A 514 -22.90 -25.07 24.20
C ASN A 514 -22.15 -26.17 23.43
N ASP A 515 -21.84 -25.92 22.17
CA ASP A 515 -21.27 -26.88 21.23
C ASP A 515 -19.75 -26.73 21.07
N THR A 516 -19.17 -25.65 21.60
CA THR A 516 -17.75 -25.34 21.45
C THR A 516 -17.04 -25.48 22.79
N PRO A 517 -15.98 -26.30 22.92
CA PRO A 517 -15.21 -26.34 24.16
C PRO A 517 -14.46 -25.02 24.37
N ILE A 518 -14.12 -24.67 25.63
CA ILE A 518 -13.36 -23.45 25.91
C ILE A 518 -11.93 -23.57 25.34
N PHE A 519 -11.28 -24.71 25.62
CA PHE A 519 -10.00 -25.11 25.06
C PHE A 519 -10.15 -26.44 24.32
N ALA A 520 -9.36 -26.67 23.30
CA ALA A 520 -9.41 -27.91 22.54
C ALA A 520 -8.88 -29.08 23.37
N LYS A 521 -9.76 -30.05 23.66
CA LYS A 521 -9.40 -31.35 24.24
C LYS A 521 -9.36 -32.42 23.15
N ASP A 522 -8.27 -33.19 23.09
CA ASP A 522 -8.01 -34.32 22.20
C ASP A 522 -7.99 -34.02 20.69
N LYS A 523 -8.81 -33.11 20.18
CA LYS A 523 -9.00 -32.85 18.75
C LYS A 523 -9.24 -31.37 18.48
N VAL A 524 -8.50 -30.86 17.50
CA VAL A 524 -8.76 -29.57 16.84
C VAL A 524 -9.64 -29.78 15.60
N ARG A 525 -10.59 -28.88 15.39
CA ARG A 525 -11.62 -28.90 14.34
C ARG A 525 -11.63 -27.61 13.50
N GLY A 526 -10.77 -26.66 13.82
CA GLY A 526 -10.53 -25.46 13.04
C GLY A 526 -9.20 -24.81 13.38
N LEU A 527 -8.71 -23.94 12.48
CA LEU A 527 -7.55 -23.08 12.71
C LEU A 527 -7.79 -22.06 13.85
N THR A 528 -9.04 -21.88 14.26
CA THR A 528 -9.45 -20.99 15.35
C THR A 528 -9.65 -21.72 16.67
N ASP A 529 -9.39 -23.02 16.73
CA ASP A 529 -9.49 -23.74 17.99
C ASP A 529 -8.32 -23.31 18.88
N VAL A 530 -8.66 -22.83 20.08
CA VAL A 530 -7.69 -22.46 21.11
C VAL A 530 -7.23 -23.75 21.76
N VAL A 531 -5.96 -24.09 21.62
CA VAL A 531 -5.40 -25.27 22.28
C VAL A 531 -5.16 -24.94 23.75
N THR A 532 -4.62 -23.75 24.03
CA THR A 532 -4.12 -23.36 25.36
C THR A 532 -4.07 -21.83 25.51
N ASP A 533 -3.74 -21.36 26.71
CA ASP A 533 -3.53 -19.95 27.02
C ASP A 533 -2.32 -19.74 27.96
N GLY A 534 -1.59 -18.62 27.82
CA GLY A 534 -0.47 -18.24 28.68
C GLY A 534 -0.71 -16.90 29.36
N LYS A 535 -0.30 -16.75 30.63
CA LYS A 535 -0.35 -15.46 31.34
C LYS A 535 1.02 -14.93 31.71
N ASP A 536 1.23 -13.63 31.46
CA ASP A 536 2.50 -12.96 31.71
C ASP A 536 2.35 -11.70 32.59
N GLU A 537 3.36 -11.44 33.43
CA GLU A 537 3.49 -10.28 34.34
C GLU A 537 3.92 -8.98 33.62
N LEU A 538 4.36 -9.05 32.36
CA LEU A 538 4.93 -7.91 31.64
C LEU A 538 3.91 -6.78 31.43
N SER A 539 3.94 -5.85 32.39
CA SER A 539 3.19 -4.60 32.46
C SER A 539 3.45 -3.73 31.23
N SER A 540 2.39 -3.33 30.53
CA SER A 540 2.34 -2.15 29.63
C SER A 540 3.28 -2.07 28.41
N ALA A 541 4.25 -2.97 28.23
CA ALA A 541 5.20 -2.93 27.12
C ALA A 541 4.83 -3.86 25.95
N SER A 542 3.93 -4.83 26.14
CA SER A 542 3.52 -5.77 25.08
C SER A 542 2.43 -5.22 24.13
N ARG A 543 1.92 -4.01 24.39
CA ARG A 543 0.88 -3.34 23.57
C ARG A 543 1.22 -1.92 23.10
N SER A 544 2.47 -1.50 23.21
CA SER A 544 3.03 -0.43 22.38
C SER A 544 3.46 -1.04 21.03
N PRO A 545 3.23 -0.39 19.88
CA PRO A 545 3.68 -0.90 18.58
C PRO A 545 5.21 -0.99 18.43
N THR A 546 5.98 -0.61 19.46
CA THR A 546 7.44 -0.46 19.38
C THR A 546 8.25 -1.37 20.29
N THR A 547 7.62 -2.18 21.16
CA THR A 547 8.34 -3.10 22.06
C THR A 547 7.80 -4.52 21.92
N ALA A 548 7.95 -5.07 20.71
CA ALA A 548 8.04 -6.52 20.56
C ALA A 548 9.40 -6.93 21.11
N ASN A 549 9.42 -7.56 22.28
CA ASN A 549 10.60 -8.30 22.72
C ASN A 549 10.89 -9.37 21.63
N PRO A 550 12.10 -9.43 21.06
CA PRO A 550 12.42 -10.28 19.91
C PRO A 550 12.45 -11.80 20.22
N SER A 551 12.03 -12.20 21.41
CA SER A 551 12.09 -13.59 21.89
C SER A 551 10.74 -14.30 22.00
N VAL A 552 9.65 -13.74 21.45
CA VAL A 552 8.35 -14.44 21.42
C VAL A 552 8.07 -14.96 20.01
N PRO A 553 8.62 -16.13 19.60
CA PRO A 553 8.04 -16.86 18.49
C PRO A 553 6.60 -17.21 18.87
N SER A 554 5.67 -17.16 17.92
CA SER A 554 4.37 -17.84 18.04
C SER A 554 4.51 -19.36 18.05
N SER A 555 5.53 -19.90 18.72
CA SER A 555 5.74 -21.33 18.98
C SER A 555 6.68 -21.57 20.18
N PRO A 556 6.28 -21.32 21.44
CA PRO A 556 7.01 -21.86 22.59
C PRO A 556 6.37 -23.14 23.13
N SER A 557 5.24 -23.58 22.56
CA SER A 557 4.70 -24.93 22.76
C SER A 557 4.82 -25.76 21.49
N THR A 558 5.61 -26.83 21.52
CA THR A 558 5.65 -27.78 20.41
C THR A 558 4.42 -28.68 20.52
N THR A 559 3.27 -28.21 20.02
CA THR A 559 2.07 -29.04 19.94
C THR A 559 2.25 -30.04 18.81
N LYS A 560 2.38 -31.32 19.14
CA LYS A 560 2.39 -32.39 18.13
C LYS A 560 0.96 -32.71 17.74
N LEU A 561 0.63 -32.44 16.49
CA LEU A 561 -0.66 -32.73 15.89
C LEU A 561 -0.50 -33.71 14.74
N LEU A 562 -1.37 -34.73 14.70
CA LEU A 562 -1.54 -35.59 13.52
C LEU A 562 -2.63 -34.98 12.64
N GLU A 563 -2.27 -34.61 11.40
CA GLU A 563 -3.22 -34.12 10.41
C GLU A 563 -4.08 -35.29 9.88
N GLU A 564 -5.36 -35.30 10.23
CA GLU A 564 -6.33 -36.21 9.63
C GLU A 564 -6.88 -35.54 8.36
N LEU A 565 -6.40 -35.98 7.19
CA LEU A 565 -7.01 -35.56 5.93
C LEU A 565 -8.48 -35.97 5.92
N PRO A 566 -9.42 -35.07 5.59
CA PRO A 566 -10.83 -35.43 5.52
C PRO A 566 -11.00 -36.50 4.43
N THR A 567 -11.29 -37.73 4.85
CA THR A 567 -11.82 -38.78 3.97
C THR A 567 -13.15 -38.27 3.42
N ARG A 568 -13.17 -37.98 2.11
CA ARG A 568 -14.37 -37.62 1.35
C ARG A 568 -15.38 -38.76 1.32
#